data_AF-A0A9D9IBA6-F1
#
_entry.id   AF-A0A9D9IBA6-F1
#
_cell.length_a   1.000
_cell.length_b   1.000
_cell.length_c   1.000
_cell.angle_alpha   90.00
_cell.angle_beta   90.00
_cell.angle_gamma   90.00
#
_symmetry.space_group_name_H-M   'P 1'
#
loop_
_entity.id
_entity.type
_entity.pdbx_description
1 polymer ?
#
loop_
_entity_poly.entity_id
_entity_poly.type
_entity_poly.pdbx_seq_one_letter_code
_entity_poly.pdbx_strand_id
1 'polypeptide(L)'
;MISVYLEMVKDAMFPRKRGVITKRNKYIRIEELQHFTADEIRALRLRLHLSVGLFSEILGVSEKTVEAWEGGYNEPSGPALRLMNMLRRYPDILTDTHTVFEVGGR
;
A
#
# COMPACT_ATOMS: atom_id res chain seq x y z
N MET A 1 34.36 29.37 -2.71
CA MET A 1 33.05 30.01 -2.45
C MET A 1 31.92 29.44 -3.31
N ILE A 2 32.07 29.21 -4.63
CA ILE A 2 30.98 28.67 -5.48
C ILE A 2 30.69 27.18 -5.25
N SER A 3 31.71 26.36 -5.00
CA SER A 3 31.54 24.90 -4.77
C SER A 3 30.73 24.57 -3.52
N VAL A 4 30.89 25.33 -2.43
CA VAL A 4 30.11 25.14 -1.18
C VAL A 4 28.64 25.50 -1.38
N TYR A 5 28.37 26.54 -2.17
CA TYR A 5 27.00 26.98 -2.48
C TYR A 5 26.25 25.93 -3.32
N LEU A 6 26.93 25.32 -4.29
CA LEU A 6 26.37 24.23 -5.10
C LEU A 6 26.06 22.99 -4.27
N GLU A 7 26.90 22.61 -3.31
CA GLU A 7 26.64 21.47 -2.43
C GLU A 7 25.49 21.74 -1.45
N MET A 8 25.40 22.95 -0.86
CA MET A 8 24.23 23.34 -0.05
C MET A 8 22.93 23.34 -0.84
N VAL A 9 22.95 23.86 -2.08
CA VAL A 9 21.76 23.85 -2.94
C VAL A 9 21.37 22.42 -3.33
N LYS A 10 22.33 21.53 -3.56
CA LYS A 10 22.05 20.11 -3.83
C LYS A 10 21.46 19.39 -2.62
N ASP A 11 21.96 19.63 -1.41
CA ASP A 11 21.41 19.02 -0.19
C ASP A 11 20.02 19.58 0.16
N ALA A 12 19.76 20.86 -0.15
CA ALA A 12 18.45 21.49 0.03
C ALA A 12 17.42 21.03 -1.03
N MET A 13 17.86 20.83 -2.28
CA MET A 13 16.99 20.42 -3.39
C MET A 13 16.79 18.89 -3.44
N PHE A 14 17.76 18.12 -2.94
CA PHE A 14 17.76 16.67 -2.85
C PHE A 14 18.06 16.20 -1.41
N PRO A 15 17.18 16.46 -0.44
CA PRO A 15 17.36 15.95 0.92
C PRO A 15 17.43 14.42 0.84
N ARG A 16 18.58 13.86 1.23
CA ARG A 16 18.88 12.42 1.14
C ARG A 16 17.79 11.60 1.84
N LYS A 17 16.83 11.07 1.08
CA LYS A 17 15.96 9.96 1.50
C LYS A 17 15.79 8.98 0.32
N ARG A 18 16.50 7.85 0.43
CA ARG A 18 16.38 6.57 -0.31
C ARG A 18 16.29 6.61 -1.86
N GLY A 19 17.32 6.04 -2.49
CA GLY A 19 17.30 5.52 -3.87
C GLY A 19 18.26 6.24 -4.82
N VAL A 20 19.38 5.60 -5.18
CA VAL A 20 20.28 6.08 -6.25
C VAL A 20 19.84 5.46 -7.58
N ILE A 21 19.64 6.29 -8.61
CA ILE A 21 19.40 5.83 -9.99
C ILE A 21 20.30 6.62 -10.94
N THR A 22 20.95 5.94 -11.87
CA THR A 22 21.58 6.47 -13.11
C THR A 22 21.04 5.62 -14.29
N LYS A 23 20.82 6.08 -15.54
CA LYS A 23 21.57 6.97 -16.45
C LYS A 23 20.69 8.01 -17.20
N ARG A 24 19.40 8.14 -16.84
CA ARG A 24 18.46 9.20 -17.28
C ARG A 24 17.58 9.53 -16.08
N ASN A 25 17.91 10.59 -15.33
CA ASN A 25 17.32 10.81 -14.00
C ASN A 25 15.83 11.16 -14.07
N LYS A 26 14.97 10.19 -13.69
CA LYS A 26 13.61 10.48 -13.22
C LYS A 26 13.65 10.47 -11.69
N TYR A 27 13.41 11.62 -11.06
CA TYR A 27 13.24 11.69 -9.63
C TYR A 27 11.93 10.97 -9.27
N ILE A 28 12.04 9.82 -8.60
CA ILE A 28 10.87 9.07 -8.12
C ILE A 28 10.72 9.38 -6.63
N ARG A 29 9.59 9.97 -6.26
CA ARG A 29 9.18 10.11 -4.86
C ARG A 29 8.23 8.96 -4.52
N ILE A 30 8.49 8.29 -3.41
CA ILE A 30 7.59 7.27 -2.89
C ILE A 30 6.54 8.01 -2.04
N GLU A 31 5.28 7.86 -2.41
CA GLU A 31 4.15 8.42 -1.67
C GLU A 31 4.07 7.80 -0.26
N GLU A 32 3.74 8.62 0.73
CA GLU A 32 3.50 8.15 2.09
C GLU A 32 2.21 7.31 2.13
N LEU A 33 2.21 6.27 2.96
CA LEU A 33 1.06 5.38 3.07
C LEU A 33 0.03 6.00 4.01
N GLN A 34 -1.24 5.99 3.59
CA GLN A 34 -2.32 6.32 4.51
C GLN A 34 -2.58 5.15 5.45
N HIS A 35 -2.76 5.44 6.73
CA HIS A 35 -3.19 4.47 7.73
C HIS A 35 -4.70 4.23 7.62
N PHE A 36 -5.16 3.08 8.11
CA PHE A 36 -6.56 2.72 8.09
C PHE A 36 -7.06 2.56 9.51
N THR A 37 -8.21 3.16 9.79
CA THR A 37 -9.03 2.83 10.97
C THR A 37 -9.71 1.47 10.79
N ALA A 38 -10.10 0.82 11.88
CA ALA A 38 -10.80 -0.47 11.84
C ALA A 38 -12.03 -0.47 10.91
N ASP A 39 -12.80 0.63 10.92
CA ASP A 39 -13.98 0.79 10.05
C ASP A 39 -13.60 0.96 8.58
N GLU A 40 -12.51 1.67 8.27
CA GLU A 40 -12.03 1.79 6.88
C GLU A 40 -11.53 0.44 6.33
N ILE A 41 -10.95 -0.41 7.17
CA ILE A 41 -10.51 -1.76 6.76
C ILE A 41 -11.73 -2.60 6.40
N ARG A 42 -12.74 -2.63 7.27
CA ARG A 42 -14.00 -3.33 7.03
C ARG A 42 -14.70 -2.79 5.78
N ALA A 43 -14.75 -1.47 5.62
CA ALA A 43 -15.35 -0.83 4.45
C ALA A 43 -14.61 -1.17 3.16
N LEU A 44 -13.28 -1.20 3.18
CA LEU A 44 -12.47 -1.59 2.02
C LEU A 44 -12.80 -3.04 1.61
N ARG A 45 -12.80 -3.97 2.56
CA ARG A 45 -13.13 -5.38 2.28
C ARG A 45 -14.52 -5.55 1.67
N LEU A 46 -15.52 -4.90 2.26
CA LEU A 46 -16.91 -4.97 1.78
C LEU A 46 -17.07 -4.34 0.39
N ARG A 47 -16.37 -3.24 0.11
CA ARG A 47 -16.36 -2.60 -1.22
C ARG A 47 -15.73 -3.47 -2.30
N LEU A 48 -14.79 -4.35 -1.93
CA LEU A 48 -14.20 -5.34 -2.83
C LEU A 48 -15.06 -6.62 -2.94
N HIS A 49 -16.21 -6.69 -2.25
CA HIS A 49 -17.10 -7.85 -2.21
C HIS A 49 -16.42 -9.14 -1.69
N LEU A 50 -15.48 -9.00 -0.74
CA LEU A 50 -14.71 -10.12 -0.21
C LEU A 50 -15.21 -10.57 1.17
N SER A 51 -15.21 -11.89 1.39
CA SER A 51 -15.30 -12.46 2.73
C SER A 51 -14.01 -12.16 3.53
N VAL A 52 -14.07 -12.30 4.85
CA VAL A 52 -12.87 -12.15 5.71
C VAL A 52 -11.78 -13.15 5.30
N GLY A 53 -12.16 -14.40 5.01
CA GLY A 53 -11.26 -15.45 4.50
C GLY A 53 -10.55 -15.03 3.22
N LEU A 54 -11.30 -14.68 2.18
CA LEU A 54 -10.72 -14.32 0.88
C LEU A 54 -9.87 -13.04 0.97
N PHE A 55 -10.30 -12.07 1.78
CA PHE A 55 -9.50 -10.88 2.03
C PHE A 55 -8.18 -11.19 2.75
N SER A 56 -8.20 -12.14 3.71
CA SER A 56 -6.99 -12.58 4.41
C SER A 56 -6.02 -13.30 3.47
N GLU A 57 -6.53 -14.14 2.55
CA GLU A 57 -5.73 -14.81 1.52
C GLU A 57 -5.07 -13.81 0.57
N ILE A 58 -5.83 -12.82 0.08
CA ILE A 58 -5.29 -11.73 -0.77
C ILE A 58 -4.18 -10.96 -0.07
N LEU A 59 -4.35 -10.67 1.22
CA LEU A 59 -3.36 -9.95 2.01
C LEU A 59 -2.19 -10.83 2.49
N GLY A 60 -2.29 -12.15 2.35
CA GLY A 60 -1.28 -13.12 2.80
C GLY A 60 -1.16 -13.20 4.33
N VAL A 61 -2.26 -13.02 5.05
CA VAL A 61 -2.33 -13.08 6.53
C VAL A 61 -3.43 -14.02 7.00
N SER A 62 -3.48 -14.33 8.30
CA SER A 62 -4.57 -15.15 8.85
C SER A 62 -5.88 -14.36 8.99
N GLU A 63 -7.02 -15.05 8.94
CA GLU A 63 -8.35 -14.46 9.22
C GLU A 63 -8.35 -13.70 10.56
N LYS A 64 -7.80 -14.32 11.61
CA LYS A 64 -7.67 -13.71 12.94
C LYS A 64 -6.91 -12.38 12.92
N THR A 65 -5.95 -12.21 12.00
CA THR A 65 -5.23 -10.95 11.83
C THR A 65 -6.14 -9.87 11.23
N VAL A 66 -6.93 -10.22 10.22
CA VAL A 66 -7.93 -9.30 9.63
C VAL A 66 -9.00 -8.94 10.65
N GLU A 67 -9.51 -9.90 11.42
CA GLU A 67 -10.46 -9.67 12.51
C GLU A 67 -9.88 -8.74 13.57
N ALA A 68 -8.61 -8.92 13.94
CA ALA A 68 -7.94 -8.06 14.90
C ALA A 68 -7.84 -6.61 14.39
N TRP A 69 -7.56 -6.42 13.10
CA TRP A 69 -7.54 -5.11 12.44
C TRP A 69 -8.94 -4.47 12.35
N GLU A 70 -9.95 -5.21 11.90
CA GLU A 70 -11.35 -4.71 11.83
C GLU A 70 -12.01 -4.53 13.21
N GLY A 71 -11.42 -5.13 14.26
CA GLY A 71 -11.80 -4.93 15.65
C GLY A 71 -11.00 -3.82 16.35
N GLY A 72 -9.99 -3.25 15.70
CA GLY A 72 -9.15 -2.19 16.27
C GLY A 72 -8.18 -2.64 17.36
N TYR A 73 -7.88 -3.94 17.46
CA TYR A 73 -6.91 -4.47 18.43
C TYR A 73 -5.46 -4.16 18.05
N ASN A 74 -5.18 -4.09 16.75
CA ASN A 74 -3.90 -3.69 16.17
C ASN A 74 -4.12 -3.13 14.75
N GLU A 75 -3.04 -2.71 14.09
CA GLU A 75 -3.09 -2.07 12.78
C GLU A 75 -2.22 -2.80 11.74
N PRO A 76 -2.59 -2.77 10.45
CA PRO A 76 -1.75 -3.28 9.39
C PRO A 76 -0.49 -2.42 9.25
N SER A 77 0.64 -3.07 8.98
CA SER A 77 1.92 -2.37 8.78
C SER A 77 2.68 -2.94 7.60
N GLY A 78 3.71 -2.21 7.15
CA GLY A 78 4.64 -2.68 6.13
C GLY A 78 3.96 -3.07 4.80
N PRO A 79 4.16 -4.32 4.30
CA PRO A 79 3.58 -4.76 3.03
C PRO A 79 2.05 -4.77 3.00
N ALA A 80 1.39 -5.22 4.08
CA ALA A 80 -0.07 -5.28 4.14
C ALA A 80 -0.68 -3.88 4.00
N LEU A 81 -0.13 -2.89 4.72
CA LEU A 81 -0.58 -1.50 4.61
C LEU A 81 -0.43 -0.94 3.20
N ARG A 82 0.68 -1.27 2.52
CA ARG A 82 0.91 -0.85 1.13
C ARG A 82 -0.08 -1.49 0.18
N LEU A 83 -0.32 -2.80 0.31
CA LEU A 83 -1.27 -3.53 -0.52
C LEU A 83 -2.70 -3.00 -0.33
N MET A 84 -3.11 -2.74 0.91
CA MET A 84 -4.42 -2.13 1.19
C MET A 84 -4.55 -0.73 0.58
N ASN A 85 -3.50 0.09 0.61
CA ASN A 85 -3.48 1.37 -0.10
C ASN A 85 -3.63 1.19 -1.62
N MET A 86 -2.97 0.18 -2.19
CA MET A 86 -3.10 -0.15 -3.62
C MET A 86 -4.51 -0.62 -3.97
N LEU A 87 -5.08 -1.57 -3.23
CA LEU A 87 -6.45 -2.06 -3.41
C LEU A 87 -7.48 -0.94 -3.25
N ARG A 88 -7.23 0.01 -2.35
CA ARG A 88 -8.12 1.15 -2.18
C ARG A 88 -8.16 2.05 -3.42
N ARG A 89 -7.00 2.25 -4.06
CA ARG A 89 -6.82 3.12 -5.22
C ARG A 89 -7.15 2.44 -6.55
N TYR A 90 -6.90 1.14 -6.64
CA TYR A 90 -7.07 0.31 -7.84
C TYR A 90 -7.81 -0.98 -7.47
N PRO A 91 -9.12 -0.93 -7.22
CA PRO A 91 -9.89 -2.11 -6.80
C PRO A 91 -9.90 -3.22 -7.87
N ASP A 92 -9.85 -2.84 -9.14
CA ASP A 92 -9.92 -3.75 -10.29
C ASP A 92 -8.64 -4.59 -10.48
N ILE A 93 -7.59 -4.33 -9.71
CA ILE A 93 -6.34 -5.11 -9.81
C ILE A 93 -6.57 -6.61 -9.54
N LEU A 94 -7.54 -6.96 -8.71
CA LEU A 94 -7.84 -8.35 -8.36
C LEU A 94 -8.43 -9.14 -9.54
N THR A 95 -9.21 -8.48 -10.39
CA THR A 95 -9.77 -9.06 -11.61
C THR A 95 -8.74 -9.09 -12.73
N ASP A 96 -7.94 -8.03 -12.87
CA ASP A 96 -6.95 -7.89 -13.94
C ASP A 96 -5.80 -8.90 -13.82
N THR A 97 -5.40 -9.25 -12.60
CA THR A 97 -4.32 -10.22 -12.37
C THR A 97 -4.80 -11.68 -12.33
N HIS A 98 -6.08 -11.93 -12.59
CA HIS A 98 -6.72 -13.25 -12.40
C HIS A 98 -6.45 -13.84 -11.01
N THR A 99 -6.31 -12.97 -9.98
CA THR A 99 -6.06 -13.42 -8.61
C THR A 99 -7.35 -13.90 -7.95
N VAL A 100 -8.48 -13.31 -8.32
CA VAL A 100 -9.81 -13.79 -7.94
C VAL A 100 -10.52 -14.26 -9.20
N PHE A 101 -11.03 -15.49 -9.18
CA PHE A 101 -11.93 -16.00 -10.21
C PHE A 101 -13.35 -15.91 -9.68
N GLU A 102 -14.26 -15.27 -10.43
CA GLU A 102 -15.68 -15.42 -10.16
C GLU A 102 -16.07 -16.88 -10.40
N VAL A 103 -16.22 -17.63 -9.32
CA VAL A 103 -16.88 -18.93 -9.38
C VAL A 103 -18.37 -18.62 -9.50
N GLY A 104 -18.91 -18.73 -10.71
CA GLY A 104 -20.32 -18.47 -10.99
C GLY A 104 -21.21 -19.03 -9.88
N GLY A 105 -22.03 -18.15 -9.30
CA GLY A 105 -22.97 -18.51 -8.25
C GLY A 105 -23.94 -19.60 -8.75
N ARG A 106 -24.31 -20.51 -7.85
CA ARG A 106 -25.38 -21.48 -8.11
C ARG A 106 -26.69 -20.79 -8.45
#